data_AF-A0A392MM06-F1
#
_entry.id   AF-A0A392MM06-F1
#
_cell.length_a   1.000
_cell.length_b   1.000
_cell.length_c   1.000
_cell.angle_alpha   90.00
_cell.angle_beta   90.00
_cell.angle_gamma   90.00
#
_symmetry.space_group_name_H-M   'P 1'
#
loop_
_entity.id
_entity.type
_entity.pdbx_description
1 polymer ?
#
loop_
_entity_poly.entity_id
_entity_poly.type
_entity_poly.pdbx_seq_one_letter_code
_entity_poly.pdbx_strand_id
1 'polypeptide(L)'
;MSSLETDIINNGKKLIKGTVVLKQKNLNVVGDSVAPSILDTSSVALKLISASKSDGSGKGKVGKQTFLEGKTSPFNIEFEWNHHSMGNPGAFYIENFMQQEFFL
;
A
#
# COMPACT_ATOMS: atom_id res chain seq x y z
N MET A 1 21.73 -26.55 -3.17
CA MET A 1 21.48 -25.16 -3.60
C MET A 1 20.99 -24.37 -2.40
N SER A 2 21.71 -23.31 -2.03
CA SER A 2 21.39 -22.49 -0.85
C SER A 2 20.33 -21.45 -1.20
N SER A 3 19.57 -20.99 -0.19
CA SER A 3 18.61 -19.87 -0.33
C SER A 3 19.23 -18.60 -0.91
N LEU A 4 20.56 -18.44 -0.86
CA LEU A 4 21.26 -17.31 -1.48
C LEU A 4 21.39 -17.45 -3.00
N GLU A 5 21.52 -18.68 -3.52
CA GLU A 5 21.70 -18.91 -4.97
C GLU A 5 20.40 -18.67 -5.75
N THR A 6 19.25 -18.93 -5.14
CA THR A 6 17.93 -18.66 -5.75
C THR A 6 17.60 -17.16 -5.82
N ASP A 7 18.20 -16.36 -4.94
CA ASP A 7 18.02 -14.90 -4.88
C ASP A 7 18.87 -14.14 -5.90
N ILE A 8 20.04 -14.68 -6.28
CA ILE A 8 20.93 -14.05 -7.28
C ILE A 8 20.37 -14.19 -8.70
N ILE A 9 19.59 -15.25 -8.98
CA ILE A 9 19.05 -15.54 -10.31
C ILE A 9 17.76 -14.76 -10.58
N ASN A 10 17.07 -14.32 -9.53
CA ASN A 10 15.85 -13.51 -9.65
C ASN A 10 16.16 -12.01 -9.49
N ASN A 11 16.65 -11.39 -10.58
CA ASN A 11 16.63 -9.93 -10.75
C ASN A 11 15.21 -9.33 -10.81
N GLY A 12 14.18 -10.14 -10.52
CA GLY A 12 12.80 -9.72 -10.43
C GLY A 12 12.56 -8.89 -9.18
N LYS A 13 11.92 -7.73 -9.35
CA LYS A 13 11.32 -6.96 -8.25
C LYS A 13 10.52 -7.92 -7.36
N LYS A 14 10.94 -8.11 -6.11
CA LYS A 14 10.16 -8.91 -5.16
C LYS A 14 8.89 -8.13 -4.82
N LEU A 15 7.76 -8.82 -4.84
CA LEU A 15 6.46 -8.24 -4.49
C LEU A 15 6.17 -8.55 -3.01
N ILE A 16 5.79 -7.53 -2.25
CA ILE A 16 5.23 -7.70 -0.91
C ILE A 16 3.71 -7.64 -1.05
N LYS A 17 3.04 -8.76 -0.79
CA LYS A 17 1.58 -8.82 -0.73
C LYS A 17 1.10 -8.33 0.63
N GLY A 18 0.04 -7.53 0.62
CA GLY A 18 -0.60 -7.01 1.81
C GLY A 18 -2.12 -7.09 1.72
N THR A 19 -2.74 -6.97 2.88
CA THR A 19 -4.20 -6.84 3.03
C THR A 19 -4.48 -5.54 3.78
N VAL A 20 -5.37 -4.72 3.24
CA VAL A 20 -5.79 -3.45 3.85
C VAL A 20 -7.25 -3.56 4.22
N VAL A 21 -7.56 -3.33 5.50
CA VAL A 21 -8.93 -3.33 5.99
C VAL A 21 -9.32 -1.89 6.21
N LEU A 22 -10.35 -1.42 5.50
CA LEU A 22 -10.93 -0.09 5.70
C LEU A 22 -12.38 -0.23 6.15
N LYS A 23 -12.87 0.75 6.90
CA LYS A 23 -14.29 0.94 7.21
C LYS A 23 -14.73 2.32 6.73
N GLN A 24 -15.71 2.35 5.82
CA GLN A 24 -16.30 3.60 5.38
C GLN A 24 -17.09 4.27 6.50
N LYS A 25 -17.11 5.60 6.51
CA LYS A 25 -18.04 6.36 7.33
C LYS A 25 -19.44 6.26 6.72
N ASN A 26 -20.36 5.61 7.43
CA ASN A 26 -21.77 5.60 7.02
C ASN A 26 -22.36 6.99 7.23
N LEU A 27 -22.68 7.72 6.16
CA LEU A 27 -23.49 8.93 6.23
C LEU A 27 -24.97 8.53 6.33
N ASN A 28 -25.48 8.42 7.56
CA ASN A 28 -26.92 8.28 7.81
C ASN A 28 -27.63 9.64 7.74
N VAL A 29 -27.40 10.42 6.68
CA VAL A 29 -28.09 11.70 6.47
C VAL A 29 -29.21 11.47 5.47
N VAL A 30 -30.46 11.59 5.94
CA VAL A 30 -31.65 11.66 5.09
C VAL A 30 -31.47 12.83 4.13
N GLY A 31 -31.20 12.54 2.85
CA GLY A 31 -31.03 13.54 1.78
C GLY A 31 -29.73 13.44 0.99
N ASP A 32 -28.71 12.72 1.47
CA ASP A 32 -27.44 12.58 0.75
C ASP A 32 -27.50 11.37 -0.20
N SER A 33 -27.83 11.63 -1.46
CA SER A 33 -28.18 10.60 -2.44
C SER A 33 -26.95 10.00 -3.12
N VAL A 34 -25.92 9.59 -2.38
CA VAL A 34 -24.89 8.70 -2.95
C VAL A 34 -24.27 7.87 -1.81
N ALA A 35 -24.63 6.60 -1.71
CA ALA A 35 -23.77 5.65 -1.00
C ALA A 35 -22.43 5.66 -1.74
N PRO A 36 -21.29 5.99 -1.09
CA PRO A 36 -20.01 5.99 -1.77
C PRO A 36 -19.63 4.55 -2.04
N SER A 37 -20.12 4.02 -3.16
CA SER A 37 -19.69 2.75 -3.68
C SER A 37 -18.18 2.87 -3.92
N ILE A 38 -17.42 1.96 -3.34
CA ILE A 38 -16.00 1.76 -3.56
C ILE A 38 -15.80 1.30 -5.03
N LEU A 39 -16.11 2.19 -5.97
CA LEU A 39 -16.09 1.87 -7.40
C LEU A 39 -14.76 2.25 -8.05
N ASP A 40 -13.87 2.97 -7.36
CA ASP A 40 -12.51 3.22 -7.84
C ASP A 40 -11.47 2.84 -6.79
N THR A 41 -10.94 1.63 -6.90
CA THR A 41 -9.84 1.10 -6.09
C THR A 41 -8.53 1.88 -6.31
N SER A 42 -8.46 2.62 -7.43
CA SER A 42 -7.46 3.63 -7.75
C SER A 42 -7.56 4.91 -6.91
N SER A 43 -8.43 4.96 -5.90
CA SER A 43 -8.64 6.17 -5.07
C SER A 43 -7.91 6.14 -3.73
N VAL A 44 -7.28 5.03 -3.36
CA VAL A 44 -6.46 4.95 -2.14
C VAL A 44 -5.12 4.32 -2.50
N ALA A 45 -4.05 5.01 -2.14
CA ALA A 45 -2.69 4.53 -2.40
C ALA A 45 -1.85 4.51 -1.14
N LEU A 46 -0.93 3.55 -1.08
CA LEU A 46 0.03 3.40 -0.01
C LEU A 46 1.46 3.44 -0.58
N LYS A 47 2.41 3.88 0.26
CA LYS A 47 3.86 3.82 -0.02
C LYS A 47 4.54 3.23 1.20
N LEU A 48 5.26 2.12 1.04
CA LEU A 48 6.07 1.56 2.12
C LEU A 48 7.30 2.45 2.40
N ILE A 49 7.69 2.52 3.66
CA ILE A 49 8.86 3.25 4.14
C ILE A 49 9.81 2.26 4.80
N SER A 50 11.07 2.31 4.39
CA SER A 50 12.13 1.48 4.95
C SER A 50 12.48 1.90 6.37
N ALA A 51 12.58 0.93 7.28
CA ALA A 51 13.13 1.11 8.61
C ALA A 51 14.63 0.83 8.69
N SER A 52 15.23 0.19 7.66
CA SER A 52 16.63 -0.25 7.70
C SER A 52 17.53 0.32 6.61
N LYS A 53 17.01 1.13 5.69
CA LYS A 53 17.77 1.84 4.65
C LYS A 53 17.31 3.29 4.53
N SER A 54 18.26 4.22 4.53
CA SER A 54 17.98 5.66 4.39
C SER A 54 18.19 6.17 2.96
N ASP A 55 17.56 7.30 2.63
CA ASP A 55 17.65 8.01 1.33
C ASP A 55 18.86 8.95 1.22
N GLY A 56 19.80 8.88 2.16
CA GLY A 56 20.95 9.77 2.26
C GLY A 56 20.71 11.03 3.11
N SER A 57 19.45 11.42 3.35
CA SER A 57 19.09 12.53 4.26
C SER A 57 18.88 12.09 5.71
N GLY A 58 19.00 10.79 5.98
CA GLY A 58 18.69 10.18 7.27
C GLY A 58 17.24 9.69 7.40
N LYS A 59 16.37 9.99 6.43
CA LYS A 59 15.01 9.45 6.35
C LYS A 59 14.99 8.07 5.69
N GLY A 60 14.04 7.22 6.09
CA GLY A 60 13.83 5.91 5.46
C GLY A 60 13.50 6.03 3.98
N LYS A 61 14.07 5.16 3.13
CA LYS A 61 13.73 5.12 1.70
C LYS A 61 12.24 4.84 1.51
N VAL A 62 11.61 5.60 0.62
CA VAL A 62 10.18 5.47 0.32
C VAL A 62 10.00 4.70 -0.99
N GLY A 63 9.11 3.71 -0.96
CA GLY A 63 8.76 2.90 -2.12
C GLY A 63 7.86 3.65 -3.11
N LYS A 64 7.50 2.94 -4.19
CA LYS A 64 6.54 3.44 -5.16
C LYS A 64 5.14 3.55 -4.55
N GLN A 65 4.33 4.42 -5.14
CA GLN A 65 2.91 4.50 -4.87
C GLN A 65 2.21 3.26 -5.42
N THR A 66 1.43 2.59 -4.59
CA THR A 66 0.68 1.38 -4.95
C THR A 66 -0.77 1.53 -4.53
N PHE A 67 -1.69 1.26 -5.44
CA PHE A 67 -3.13 1.39 -5.19
C PHE A 67 -3.73 0.10 -4.64
N LEU A 68 -4.87 0.22 -3.96
CA LEU A 68 -5.64 -0.93 -3.53
C LEU A 68 -6.24 -1.67 -4.74
N GLU A 69 -6.44 -2.97 -4.56
CA GLU A 69 -7.09 -3.86 -5.50
C GLU A 69 -8.35 -4.49 -4.88
N GLY A 70 -9.41 -4.61 -5.69
CA GLY A 70 -10.68 -5.21 -5.28
C GLY A 70 -11.72 -4.18 -4.82
N LYS A 71 -13.01 -4.49 -5.01
CA LYS A 71 -14.10 -3.50 -4.89
C LYS A 71 -14.60 -3.26 -3.47
N THR A 72 -14.21 -4.07 -2.50
CA THR A 72 -14.74 -3.98 -1.13
C THR A 72 -13.69 -4.43 -0.14
N SER A 73 -13.70 -3.84 1.06
CA SER A 73 -12.85 -4.26 2.18
C SER A 73 -13.16 -5.73 2.57
N PRO A 74 -12.15 -6.58 2.82
CA PRO A 74 -10.72 -6.29 2.79
C PRO A 74 -10.14 -6.18 1.37
N PHE A 75 -9.20 -5.27 1.19
CA PHE A 75 -8.51 -5.02 -0.08
C PHE A 75 -7.17 -5.74 -0.14
N ASN A 76 -6.78 -6.15 -1.35
CA ASN A 76 -5.43 -6.61 -1.61
C ASN A 76 -4.55 -5.44 -2.07
N ILE A 77 -3.24 -5.55 -1.85
CA ILE A 77 -2.24 -4.61 -2.36
C ILE A 77 -0.91 -5.35 -2.60
N GLU A 78 -0.22 -5.07 -3.70
CA GLU A 78 1.07 -5.68 -4.02
C GLU A 78 2.15 -4.62 -4.26
N PHE A 79 3.07 -4.49 -3.30
CA PHE A 79 4.15 -3.50 -3.38
C PHE A 79 5.36 -4.03 -4.13
N GLU A 80 5.86 -3.26 -5.09
CA GLU A 80 7.18 -3.46 -5.67
C GLU A 80 8.26 -3.10 -4.65
N TRP A 81 8.97 -4.09 -4.09
CA TRP A 81 9.95 -3.86 -3.03
C TRP A 81 11.22 -4.73 -3.17
N ASN A 82 12.34 -4.10 -3.50
CA ASN A 82 13.64 -4.78 -3.56
C ASN A 82 14.31 -4.79 -2.17
N HIS A 83 14.34 -5.94 -1.51
CA HIS A 83 14.92 -6.07 -0.16
C HIS A 83 16.39 -5.65 -0.07
N HIS A 84 17.19 -5.80 -1.13
CA HIS A 84 18.60 -5.41 -1.11
C HIS A 84 18.76 -3.88 -1.07
N SER A 85 18.05 -3.16 -1.95
CA SER A 85 18.18 -1.70 -2.05
C SER A 85 17.29 -0.93 -1.05
N MET A 86 16.13 -1.49 -0.72
CA MET A 86 15.11 -0.87 0.14
C MET A 86 15.12 -1.42 1.57
N GLY A 87 15.70 -2.58 1.86
CA GLY A 87 15.74 -3.15 3.22
C GLY A 87 14.38 -3.66 3.70
N ASN A 88 14.12 -3.49 5.00
CA ASN A 88 12.90 -3.95 5.66
C ASN A 88 11.91 -2.78 5.78
N PRO A 89 10.66 -2.93 5.33
CA PRO A 89 9.63 -1.93 5.58
C PRO A 89 9.29 -1.89 7.08
N GLY A 90 9.00 -0.71 7.61
CA GLY A 90 8.55 -0.55 9.01
C GLY A 90 7.57 0.59 9.24
N ALA A 91 7.21 1.33 8.20
CA ALA A 91 6.14 2.32 8.21
C ALA A 91 5.54 2.44 6.81
N PHE A 92 4.47 3.22 6.67
CA PHE A 92 3.85 3.51 5.38
C PHE A 92 3.22 4.91 5.38
N TYR A 93 3.12 5.51 4.19
CA TYR A 93 2.15 6.57 3.91
C TYR A 93 0.87 5.96 3.35
N ILE A 94 -0.25 6.64 3.60
CA ILE A 94 -1.54 6.39 2.94
C ILE A 94 -2.10 7.73 2.44
N GLU A 95 -2.60 7.72 1.21
CA GLU A 95 -3.23 8.88 0.56
C GLU A 95 -4.65 8.48 0.14
N ASN A 96 -5.63 9.25 0.59
CA ASN A 96 -7.03 9.12 0.20
C ASN A 96 -7.35 10.18 -0.87
N PHE A 97 -7.65 9.75 -2.08
CA PHE A 97 -8.05 10.61 -3.20
C PHE A 97 -9.59 10.70 -3.33
N MET A 98 -10.34 10.01 -2.47
CA MET A 98 -11.80 10.12 -2.42
C MET A 98 -12.23 11.41 -1.71
N GLN A 99 -13.43 11.88 -2.03
CA GLN A 99 -14.05 12.99 -1.31
C GLN A 99 -14.47 12.60 0.12
N GLN A 100 -14.81 11.33 0.36
CA GLN A 100 -15.19 10.85 1.68
C GLN A 100 -14.00 10.27 2.44
N GLU A 101 -14.03 10.45 3.76
CA GLU A 101 -13.09 9.81 4.68
C GLU A 101 -13.45 8.36 4.99
N PHE A 102 -12.46 7.60 5.42
CA PHE A 102 -12.60 6.24 5.95
C PHE A 102 -11.77 6.07 7.21
N PHE A 103 -12.10 5.03 7.96
CA PHE A 103 -11.26 4.54 9.05
C PHE A 103 -10.36 3.43 8.50
N LEU A 104 -9.05 3.63 8.62
CA LEU A 104 -7.99 2.64 8.36
C LEU A 104 -7.72 1.86 9.65
#